data_AF-A0A496TMI5-F1
#
_entry.id   AF-A0A496TMI5-F1
#
_cell.length_a   1.000
_cell.length_b   1.000
_cell.length_c   1.000
_cell.angle_alpha   90.00
_cell.angle_beta   90.00
_cell.angle_gamma   90.00
#
_symmetry.space_group_name_H-M   'P 1'
#
loop_
_entity.id
_entity.type
_entity.pdbx_description
1 polymer ?
#
loop_
_entity_poly.entity_id
_entity_poly.type
_entity_poly.pdbx_seq_one_letter_code
_entity_poly.pdbx_strand_id
1 'polypeptide(L)'
;IYISSYLVFSIWIGMGIFLILRLLILVTKKIGFIKDLVYSVFSIGFLILIPGNMFILNSKENNLSKMYIAEDFGHNILTTCEKNAILFTNGDNDTVPLWFNQIVKNVRQDVTVVNLSLLNAPWYILHLKNGPKKLPVNFTDEQINTISFIPWKKKNVTLDVPESLSVVIDTTNIEEKEFQLPEKINFTVEPTLGDRFLRIQDYILLNILNTNKWKKPIYFSVTVREKNFIGLKQYFRLDGFAYKLIPFKNMFINPDILETNLIKKFRYRHLKDESLRYCKATESMIPNYRFVWIKLLDYYSKNNMDVKVNLILDAISKVLPQRLLR
;
A
#
# COMPACT_ATOMS: atom_id res chain seq x y z
N ILE A 1 17.37 10.64 -3.72
CA ILE A 1 18.75 10.89 -3.22
C ILE A 1 19.57 11.75 -4.19
N TYR A 2 19.26 11.82 -5.50
CA TYR A 2 20.07 12.59 -6.46
C TYR A 2 19.78 14.11 -6.57
N ILE A 3 18.82 14.66 -5.83
CA ILE A 3 18.47 16.10 -5.94
C ILE A 3 19.67 16.98 -5.59
N SER A 4 20.41 16.65 -4.54
CA SER A 4 21.60 17.41 -4.13
C SER A 4 22.73 17.32 -5.16
N SER A 5 22.90 16.18 -5.85
CA SER A 5 23.89 16.07 -6.92
C SER A 5 23.55 16.95 -8.12
N TYR A 6 22.28 17.10 -8.49
CA TYR A 6 21.89 17.99 -9.59
C TYR A 6 22.22 19.46 -9.30
N LEU A 7 22.09 19.90 -8.05
CA LEU A 7 22.49 21.26 -7.63
C LEU A 7 23.99 21.48 -7.84
N VAL A 8 24.84 20.53 -7.42
CA VAL A 8 26.31 20.65 -7.59
C VAL A 8 26.69 20.67 -9.08
N PHE A 9 26.11 19.78 -9.89
CA PHE A 9 26.38 19.78 -11.34
C PHE A 9 25.90 21.06 -12.04
N SER A 10 24.78 21.65 -11.60
CA SER A 10 24.29 22.92 -12.17
C SER A 10 25.28 24.08 -11.97
N ILE A 11 25.95 24.13 -10.81
CA ILE A 11 26.98 25.13 -10.52
C ILE A 11 28.18 24.94 -11.45
N TRP A 12 28.66 23.71 -11.62
CA TRP A 12 29.78 23.41 -12.52
C TRP A 12 29.46 23.69 -13.98
N ILE A 13 28.25 23.36 -14.43
CA ILE A 13 27.76 23.71 -15.77
C ILE A 13 27.76 25.23 -15.94
N GLY A 14 27.25 25.98 -14.96
CA GLY A 14 27.27 27.45 -14.97
C GLY A 14 28.68 28.03 -15.05
N MET A 15 29.62 27.50 -14.27
CA MET A 15 31.04 27.89 -14.34
C MET A 15 31.67 27.57 -15.70
N GLY A 16 31.35 26.41 -16.28
CA GLY A 16 31.81 26.01 -17.61
C GLY A 16 31.29 26.94 -18.71
N ILE A 17 30.00 27.26 -18.68
CA ILE A 17 29.39 28.23 -19.61
C ILE A 17 30.05 29.60 -19.46
N PHE A 18 30.24 30.08 -18.23
CA PHE A 18 30.90 31.35 -17.97
C PHE A 18 32.32 31.39 -18.56
N LEU A 19 33.10 30.30 -18.40
CA LEU A 19 34.45 30.20 -18.94
C LEU A 19 34.45 30.21 -20.49
N ILE A 20 33.51 29.47 -21.11
CA ILE A 20 33.35 29.45 -22.58
C ILE A 20 32.98 30.83 -23.11
N LEU A 21 32.00 31.50 -22.48
CA LEU A 21 31.60 32.87 -22.85
C LEU A 21 32.77 33.84 -22.69
N ARG A 22 33.59 33.69 -21.64
CA ARG A 22 34.78 34.52 -21.43
C ARG A 22 35.85 34.29 -22.49
N LEU A 23 36.08 33.04 -22.92
CA LEU A 23 37.01 32.74 -24.01
C LEU A 23 36.52 33.33 -25.34
N LEU A 24 35.21 33.22 -25.64
CA LEU A 24 34.60 33.84 -26.81
C LEU A 24 34.81 35.36 -26.84
N ILE A 25 34.72 36.04 -25.71
CA ILE A 25 35.00 37.48 -25.59
C ILE A 25 36.46 37.81 -25.95
N LEU A 26 37.42 37.00 -25.51
CA LEU A 26 38.84 37.24 -25.79
C LEU A 26 39.15 37.15 -27.29
N VAL A 27 38.52 36.22 -28.00
CA VAL A 27 38.71 36.02 -29.44
C VAL A 27 37.98 37.11 -30.26
N THR A 28 36.80 37.55 -29.81
CA THR A 28 35.96 38.53 -30.53
C THR A 28 36.24 39.99 -30.18
N LYS A 29 37.25 40.25 -29.32
CA LYS A 29 37.59 41.56 -28.75
C LYS A 29 37.84 42.68 -29.78
N LYS A 30 38.16 42.33 -31.03
CA LYS A 30 38.41 43.26 -32.14
C LYS A 30 37.15 43.74 -32.89
N ILE A 31 35.95 43.22 -32.58
CA ILE A 31 34.77 43.31 -33.47
C ILE A 31 33.66 44.25 -32.94
N GLY A 32 33.94 45.11 -31.94
CA GLY A 32 33.02 46.19 -31.52
C GLY A 32 31.64 45.71 -31.06
N PHE A 33 30.55 46.34 -31.53
CA PHE A 33 29.14 46.08 -31.14
C PHE A 33 28.67 44.63 -31.36
N ILE A 34 29.30 43.90 -32.29
CA ILE A 34 28.97 42.50 -32.59
C ILE A 34 29.26 41.59 -31.39
N LYS A 35 30.18 41.97 -30.49
CA LYS A 35 30.55 41.17 -29.31
C LYS A 35 29.37 40.97 -28.33
N ASP A 36 28.56 42.01 -28.11
CA ASP A 36 27.50 42.00 -27.12
C ASP A 36 26.30 41.19 -27.65
N LEU A 37 26.02 41.31 -28.96
CA LEU A 37 25.07 40.47 -29.67
C LEU A 37 25.44 38.98 -29.60
N VAL A 38 26.71 38.64 -29.88
CA VAL A 38 27.22 37.27 -29.80
C VAL A 38 27.06 36.73 -28.39
N TYR A 39 27.44 37.49 -27.36
CA TYR A 39 27.27 37.08 -25.96
C TYR A 39 25.81 36.81 -25.60
N SER A 40 24.89 37.71 -25.96
CA SER A 40 23.46 37.55 -25.68
C SER A 40 22.90 36.31 -26.38
N VAL A 41 23.25 36.09 -27.65
CA VAL A 41 22.80 34.92 -28.42
C VAL A 41 23.32 33.62 -27.83
N PHE A 42 24.61 33.55 -27.48
CA PHE A 42 25.18 32.34 -26.87
C PHE A 42 24.63 32.09 -25.47
N SER A 43 24.44 33.13 -24.66
CA SER A 43 23.87 33.01 -23.31
C SER A 43 22.42 32.51 -23.36
N ILE A 44 21.59 33.11 -24.23
CA ILE A 44 20.22 32.65 -24.47
C ILE A 44 20.23 31.22 -25.05
N GLY A 45 21.16 30.95 -25.97
CA GLY A 45 21.36 29.64 -26.58
C GLY A 45 21.62 28.57 -25.53
N PHE A 46 22.56 28.78 -24.60
CA PHE A 46 22.85 27.82 -23.52
C PHE A 46 21.69 27.68 -22.53
N LEU A 47 20.99 28.77 -22.22
CA LEU A 47 19.80 28.73 -21.35
C LEU A 47 18.65 27.91 -21.94
N ILE A 48 18.55 27.81 -23.26
CA ILE A 48 17.52 27.00 -23.93
C ILE A 48 18.04 25.59 -24.24
N LEU A 49 19.24 25.47 -24.81
CA LEU A 49 19.79 24.21 -25.29
C LEU A 49 20.06 23.23 -24.15
N ILE A 50 20.57 23.69 -23.01
CA ILE A 50 20.94 22.77 -21.92
C ILE A 50 19.68 22.17 -21.25
N PRO A 51 18.70 22.98 -20.77
CA PRO A 51 17.45 22.43 -20.25
C PRO A 51 16.64 21.72 -21.34
N GLY A 52 16.65 22.23 -22.58
CA GLY A 52 15.95 21.63 -23.71
C GLY A 52 16.46 20.23 -24.05
N ASN A 53 17.78 20.06 -24.15
CA ASN A 53 18.40 18.76 -24.38
C ASN A 53 18.11 17.79 -23.22
N MET A 54 18.23 18.25 -21.97
CA MET A 54 17.89 17.44 -20.81
C MET A 54 16.41 17.05 -20.80
N PHE A 55 15.50 17.94 -21.17
CA PHE A 55 14.08 17.65 -21.27
C PHE A 55 13.82 16.61 -22.37
N ILE A 56 14.39 16.77 -23.56
CA ILE A 56 14.18 15.83 -24.68
C ILE A 56 14.67 14.43 -24.30
N LEU A 57 15.90 14.31 -23.79
CA LEU A 57 16.50 13.03 -23.43
C LEU A 57 15.73 12.32 -22.31
N ASN A 58 15.28 13.07 -21.31
CA ASN A 58 14.72 12.51 -20.09
C ASN A 58 13.19 12.49 -20.06
N SER A 59 12.49 13.22 -20.94
CA SER A 59 11.04 13.36 -20.93
C SER A 59 10.34 12.01 -21.03
N LYS A 60 10.79 11.13 -21.93
CA LYS A 60 10.18 9.81 -22.11
C LYS A 60 10.32 8.92 -20.87
N GLU A 61 11.47 8.95 -20.21
CA GLU A 61 11.72 8.13 -19.00
C GLU A 61 11.06 8.71 -17.75
N ASN A 62 10.93 10.04 -17.66
CA ASN A 62 10.38 10.73 -16.49
C ASN A 62 8.90 11.09 -16.64
N ASN A 63 8.28 10.76 -17.78
CA ASN A 63 6.85 10.96 -17.96
C ASN A 63 6.06 9.88 -17.20
N LEU A 64 5.61 10.24 -16.00
CA LEU A 64 4.77 9.41 -15.14
C LEU A 64 3.27 9.69 -15.30
N SER A 65 2.85 10.41 -16.36
CA SER A 65 1.43 10.79 -16.56
C SER A 65 0.46 9.60 -16.62
N LYS A 66 0.95 8.42 -17.05
CA LYS A 66 0.17 7.17 -17.12
C LYS A 66 0.39 6.24 -15.92
N MET A 67 1.12 6.69 -14.89
CA MET A 67 1.50 5.86 -13.75
C MET A 67 0.42 5.86 -12.67
N TYR A 68 -0.64 5.08 -12.87
CA TYR A 68 -1.78 5.01 -11.94
C TYR A 68 -1.73 3.83 -10.96
N ILE A 69 -0.75 2.93 -11.06
CA ILE A 69 -0.74 1.69 -10.28
C ILE A 69 -0.79 1.93 -8.78
N ALA A 70 -0.02 2.88 -8.26
CA ALA A 70 -0.05 3.18 -6.83
C ALA A 70 -1.44 3.70 -6.41
N GLU A 71 -2.02 4.63 -7.17
CA GLU A 71 -3.37 5.15 -6.93
C GLU A 71 -4.42 4.04 -6.97
N ASP A 72 -4.39 3.20 -8.00
CA ASP A 72 -5.31 2.06 -8.17
C ASP A 72 -5.12 1.02 -7.06
N PHE A 73 -3.88 0.74 -6.66
CA PHE A 73 -3.59 -0.19 -5.57
C PHE A 73 -4.20 0.30 -4.24
N GLY A 74 -3.99 1.58 -3.90
CA GLY A 74 -4.62 2.20 -2.73
C GLY A 74 -6.15 2.22 -2.82
N HIS A 75 -6.70 2.53 -4.00
CA HIS A 75 -8.14 2.49 -4.23
C HIS A 75 -8.70 1.08 -4.00
N ASN A 76 -8.09 0.07 -4.59
CA ASN A 76 -8.54 -1.32 -4.54
C ASN A 76 -8.51 -1.87 -3.10
N ILE A 77 -7.45 -1.58 -2.33
CA ILE A 77 -7.40 -1.91 -0.90
C ILE A 77 -8.56 -1.24 -0.14
N LEU A 78 -8.79 0.06 -0.31
CA LEU A 78 -9.86 0.78 0.38
C LEU A 78 -11.25 0.24 0.03
N THR A 79 -11.50 -0.06 -1.25
CA THR A 79 -12.79 -0.59 -1.72
C THR A 79 -13.06 -2.01 -1.24
N THR A 80 -12.02 -2.77 -0.87
CA THR A 80 -12.15 -4.10 -0.26
C THR A 80 -12.75 -4.01 1.15
N CYS A 81 -12.43 -2.96 1.89
CA CYS A 81 -12.80 -2.83 3.30
C CYS A 81 -14.29 -2.50 3.48
N GLU A 82 -14.91 -3.00 4.54
CA GLU A 82 -16.28 -2.61 4.95
C GLU A 82 -16.34 -1.19 5.53
N LYS A 83 -17.56 -0.66 5.70
CA LYS A 83 -17.79 0.70 6.22
C LYS A 83 -17.20 0.85 7.63
N ASN A 84 -16.50 1.97 7.88
CA ASN A 84 -15.86 2.29 9.16
C ASN A 84 -14.80 1.28 9.64
N ALA A 85 -14.22 0.50 8.72
CA ALA A 85 -13.21 -0.51 9.04
C ALA A 85 -11.89 0.10 9.56
N ILE A 86 -11.16 -0.69 10.34
CA ILE A 86 -9.76 -0.45 10.71
C ILE A 86 -8.88 -1.29 9.78
N LEU A 87 -8.02 -0.63 8.99
CA LEU A 87 -7.12 -1.27 8.04
C LEU A 87 -5.68 -1.14 8.50
N PHE A 88 -5.05 -2.27 8.82
CA PHE A 88 -3.63 -2.34 9.14
C PHE A 88 -2.77 -2.49 7.88
N THR A 89 -1.71 -1.70 7.80
CA THR A 89 -0.78 -1.62 6.65
C THR A 89 0.66 -1.74 7.12
N ASN A 90 1.58 -2.03 6.20
CA ASN A 90 2.98 -2.26 6.54
C ASN A 90 3.91 -1.41 5.68
N GLY A 91 4.29 -0.24 6.21
CA GLY A 91 5.25 0.65 5.57
C GLY A 91 4.63 1.54 4.48
N ASP A 92 5.48 2.37 3.90
CA ASP A 92 5.04 3.56 3.15
C ASP A 92 4.44 3.23 1.79
N ASN A 93 4.90 2.14 1.15
CA ASN A 93 4.39 1.71 -0.15
C ASN A 93 2.88 1.40 -0.12
N ASP A 94 2.34 1.01 1.02
CA ASP A 94 0.90 0.78 1.18
C ASP A 94 0.21 2.04 1.71
N THR A 95 0.77 2.64 2.77
CA THR A 95 0.12 3.71 3.52
C THR A 95 -0.01 4.99 2.70
N VAL A 96 1.02 5.35 1.93
CA VAL A 96 1.02 6.62 1.17
C VAL A 96 -0.04 6.61 0.07
N PRO A 97 -0.17 5.57 -0.78
CA PRO A 97 -1.24 5.55 -1.77
C PRO A 97 -2.65 5.52 -1.16
N LEU A 98 -2.82 4.90 0.02
CA LEU A 98 -4.08 4.92 0.76
C LEU A 98 -4.43 6.34 1.23
N TRP A 99 -3.49 7.03 1.87
CA TRP A 99 -3.69 8.41 2.31
C TRP A 99 -3.92 9.35 1.14
N PHE A 100 -3.21 9.18 0.02
CA PHE A 100 -3.46 9.95 -1.20
C PHE A 100 -4.92 9.78 -1.67
N ASN A 101 -5.41 8.54 -1.74
CA ASN A 101 -6.80 8.28 -2.11
C ASN A 101 -7.81 8.89 -1.11
N GLN A 102 -7.52 8.85 0.20
CA GLN A 102 -8.43 9.40 1.20
C GLN A 102 -8.43 10.94 1.25
N ILE A 103 -7.25 11.56 1.20
CA ILE A 103 -7.07 13.00 1.41
C ILE A 103 -7.28 13.78 0.10
N VAL A 104 -6.74 13.29 -1.02
CA VAL A 104 -6.78 14.01 -2.30
C VAL A 104 -7.96 13.58 -3.15
N LYS A 105 -8.24 12.27 -3.23
CA LYS A 105 -9.34 11.74 -4.07
C LYS A 105 -10.67 11.59 -3.33
N ASN A 106 -10.72 11.86 -2.02
CA ASN A 106 -11.90 11.71 -1.17
C ASN A 106 -12.53 10.31 -1.22
N VAL A 107 -11.73 9.27 -1.42
CA VAL A 107 -12.20 7.88 -1.50
C VAL A 107 -12.17 7.26 -0.11
N ARG A 108 -13.30 6.66 0.33
CA ARG A 108 -13.38 5.83 1.55
C ARG A 108 -12.73 6.48 2.76
N GLN A 109 -13.09 7.74 3.01
CA GLN A 109 -12.64 8.49 4.18
C GLN A 109 -13.18 7.91 5.49
N ASP A 110 -14.11 6.96 5.46
CA ASP A 110 -14.61 6.23 6.64
C ASP A 110 -13.59 5.23 7.20
N VAL A 111 -12.68 4.69 6.37
CA VAL A 111 -11.71 3.66 6.80
C VAL A 111 -10.58 4.31 7.60
N THR A 112 -10.25 3.73 8.77
CA THR A 112 -9.09 4.15 9.57
C THR A 112 -7.86 3.36 9.12
N VAL A 113 -6.93 4.03 8.43
CA VAL A 113 -5.66 3.43 7.99
C VAL A 113 -4.63 3.51 9.13
N VAL A 114 -4.14 2.36 9.57
CA VAL A 114 -3.17 2.23 10.66
C VAL A 114 -1.89 1.58 10.12
N ASN A 115 -0.79 2.32 10.13
CA ASN A 115 0.51 1.80 9.73
C ASN A 115 1.21 1.16 10.94
N LEU A 116 1.49 -0.14 10.85
CA LEU A 116 2.09 -0.91 11.95
C LEU A 116 3.48 -0.40 12.34
N SER A 117 4.29 0.05 11.37
CA SER A 117 5.62 0.59 11.65
C SER A 117 5.53 1.90 12.44
N LEU A 118 4.57 2.77 12.09
CA LEU A 118 4.33 4.03 12.80
C LEU A 118 3.69 3.81 14.18
N LEU A 119 2.99 2.70 14.42
CA LEU A 119 2.47 2.36 15.77
C LEU A 119 3.57 2.15 16.82
N ASN A 120 4.85 2.08 16.42
CA ASN A 120 5.95 2.08 17.39
C ASN A 120 6.24 3.49 17.95
N ALA A 121 5.68 4.55 17.36
CA ALA A 121 5.91 5.93 17.77
C ALA A 121 4.69 6.48 18.55
N PRO A 122 4.88 6.97 19.79
CA PRO A 122 3.80 7.50 20.63
C PRO A 122 2.95 8.57 19.96
N TRP A 123 3.58 9.51 19.23
CA TRP A 123 2.89 10.60 18.54
C TRP A 123 1.83 10.09 17.54
N TYR A 124 2.10 8.96 16.87
CA TYR A 124 1.18 8.41 15.88
C TYR A 124 -0.01 7.72 16.55
N ILE A 125 0.24 7.00 17.65
CA ILE A 125 -0.83 6.40 18.46
C ILE A 125 -1.75 7.50 19.01
N LEU A 126 -1.19 8.57 19.56
CA LEU A 126 -1.94 9.73 20.05
C LEU A 126 -2.75 10.39 18.94
N HIS A 127 -2.16 10.57 17.76
CA HIS A 127 -2.86 11.12 16.60
C HIS A 127 -4.07 10.26 16.20
N LEU A 128 -3.94 8.93 16.18
CA LEU A 128 -5.05 8.03 15.84
C LEU A 128 -6.11 7.93 16.95
N LYS A 129 -5.70 8.00 18.21
CA LYS A 129 -6.60 7.98 19.37
C LYS A 129 -7.43 9.26 19.46
N ASN A 130 -6.78 10.41 19.38
CA ASN A 130 -7.38 11.73 19.60
C ASN A 130 -7.89 12.39 18.31
N GLY A 131 -7.57 11.81 17.15
CA GLY A 131 -7.99 12.31 15.84
C GLY A 131 -9.46 12.06 15.51
N PRO A 132 -9.91 12.52 14.32
CA PRO A 132 -11.31 12.44 13.91
C PRO A 132 -11.82 11.00 13.80
N LYS A 133 -10.95 10.08 13.34
CA LYS A 133 -11.27 8.65 13.20
C LYS A 133 -10.84 7.87 14.44
N LYS A 134 -11.42 8.22 15.60
CA LYS A 134 -11.07 7.68 16.93
C LYS A 134 -10.83 6.17 16.89
N LEU A 135 -9.56 5.80 17.05
CA LEU A 135 -9.14 4.41 17.16
C LEU A 135 -9.49 3.89 18.56
N PRO A 136 -10.10 2.70 18.69
CA PRO A 136 -10.47 2.15 20.00
C PRO A 136 -9.22 1.66 20.74
N VAL A 137 -8.57 2.56 21.46
CA VAL A 137 -7.38 2.27 22.28
C VAL A 137 -7.70 2.61 23.73
N ASN A 138 -7.54 1.63 24.62
CA ASN A 138 -7.76 1.77 26.06
C ASN A 138 -6.44 1.99 26.82
N PHE A 139 -5.73 3.07 26.48
CA PHE A 139 -4.55 3.55 27.20
C PHE A 139 -4.68 5.04 27.44
N THR A 140 -4.14 5.55 28.56
CA THR A 140 -4.01 6.99 28.80
C THR A 140 -2.92 7.59 27.91
N ASP A 141 -2.94 8.92 27.72
CA ASP A 141 -1.93 9.59 26.88
C ASP A 141 -0.52 9.48 27.50
N GLU A 142 -0.44 9.47 28.82
CA GLU A 142 0.81 9.23 29.56
C GLU A 142 1.33 7.79 29.39
N GLN A 143 0.45 6.79 29.43
CA GLN A 143 0.81 5.40 29.16
C GLN A 143 1.33 5.21 27.74
N ILE A 144 0.79 5.95 26.76
CA ILE A 144 1.25 5.90 25.37
C ILE A 144 2.64 6.54 25.22
N ASN A 145 2.91 7.66 25.90
CA ASN A 145 4.20 8.35 25.82
C ASN A 145 5.33 7.60 26.51
N THR A 146 5.02 6.83 27.55
CA THR A 146 6.00 6.05 28.34
C THR A 146 6.12 4.60 27.87
N ILE A 147 5.35 4.20 26.85
CA ILE A 147 5.34 2.82 26.37
C ILE A 147 6.71 2.42 25.81
N SER A 148 7.18 1.26 26.23
CA SER A 148 8.44 0.68 25.78
C SER A 148 8.23 -0.80 25.45
N PHE A 149 9.32 -1.54 25.27
CA PHE A 149 9.28 -2.97 25.03
C PHE A 149 8.64 -3.71 26.20
N ILE A 150 7.70 -4.60 25.89
CA ILE A 150 6.91 -5.28 26.92
C ILE A 150 7.42 -6.71 27.06
N PRO A 151 7.89 -7.11 28.26
CA PRO A 151 8.26 -8.51 28.50
C PRO A 151 7.09 -9.42 28.16
N TRP A 152 7.32 -10.39 27.29
CA TRP A 152 6.27 -11.27 26.81
C TRP A 152 6.77 -12.70 26.76
N LYS A 153 5.95 -13.62 27.26
CA LYS A 153 6.11 -15.06 27.10
C LYS A 153 5.00 -15.57 26.20
N LYS A 154 5.32 -16.58 25.40
CA LYS A 154 4.33 -17.27 24.54
C LYS A 154 3.11 -17.65 25.38
N LYS A 155 1.94 -17.10 25.02
CA LYS A 155 0.68 -17.40 25.69
C LYS A 155 -0.49 -17.36 24.71
N ASN A 156 -1.55 -18.07 25.07
CA ASN A 156 -2.81 -18.01 24.34
C ASN A 156 -3.58 -16.77 24.77
N VAL A 157 -4.02 -16.00 23.77
CA VAL A 157 -4.91 -14.85 23.93
C VAL A 157 -6.27 -15.25 23.38
N THR A 158 -7.31 -14.80 24.07
CA THR A 158 -8.70 -15.04 23.69
C THR A 158 -9.35 -13.70 23.37
N LEU A 159 -10.22 -13.69 22.37
CA LEU A 159 -11.08 -12.54 22.06
C LEU A 159 -12.53 -13.02 22.03
N ASP A 160 -13.38 -12.37 22.81
CA ASP A 160 -14.81 -12.65 22.83
C ASP A 160 -15.45 -12.22 21.50
N VAL A 161 -16.39 -13.02 21.02
CA VAL A 161 -17.17 -12.79 19.81
C VAL A 161 -18.62 -12.56 20.23
N PRO A 162 -19.20 -11.38 19.96
CA PRO A 162 -20.57 -11.10 20.36
C PRO A 162 -21.55 -11.86 19.47
N GLU A 163 -22.63 -12.38 20.06
CA GLU A 163 -23.71 -13.10 19.33
C GLU A 163 -24.34 -12.24 18.23
N SER A 164 -24.35 -10.92 18.39
CA SER A 164 -24.87 -9.97 17.41
C SER A 164 -23.99 -9.81 16.15
N LEU A 165 -22.83 -10.46 16.09
CA LEU A 165 -21.90 -10.31 14.96
C LEU A 165 -22.45 -11.03 13.72
N SER A 166 -22.77 -10.26 12.68
CA SER A 166 -23.10 -10.81 11.37
C SER A 166 -21.83 -10.99 10.53
N VAL A 167 -21.60 -12.23 10.08
CA VAL A 167 -20.50 -12.56 9.18
C VAL A 167 -21.09 -13.23 7.94
N VAL A 168 -20.88 -12.63 6.77
CA VAL A 168 -21.22 -13.27 5.50
C VAL A 168 -20.23 -14.41 5.29
N ILE A 169 -20.70 -15.64 5.15
CA ILE A 169 -19.83 -16.81 4.88
C ILE A 169 -20.38 -17.50 3.63
N ASP A 170 -19.48 -18.10 2.87
CA ASP A 170 -19.87 -18.99 1.79
C ASP A 170 -20.27 -20.36 2.39
N THR A 171 -21.54 -20.73 2.30
CA THR A 171 -22.09 -21.98 2.82
C THR A 171 -22.14 -23.10 1.79
N THR A 172 -21.66 -22.86 0.55
CA THR A 172 -21.78 -23.83 -0.55
C THR A 172 -21.18 -25.21 -0.26
N ASN A 173 -20.21 -25.29 0.66
CA ASN A 173 -19.49 -26.51 1.01
C ASN A 173 -19.52 -26.87 2.51
N ILE A 174 -20.38 -26.24 3.31
CA ILE A 174 -20.41 -26.45 4.77
C ILE A 174 -21.75 -27.08 5.13
N GLU A 175 -21.72 -28.22 5.83
CA GLU A 175 -22.92 -28.83 6.40
C GLU A 175 -23.59 -27.85 7.38
N GLU A 176 -24.89 -27.61 7.24
CA GLU A 176 -25.67 -26.63 8.02
C GLU A 176 -25.51 -26.79 9.55
N LYS A 177 -25.08 -27.97 10.02
CA LYS A 177 -24.88 -28.28 11.45
C LYS A 177 -23.59 -27.72 12.07
N GLU A 178 -22.59 -27.31 11.28
CA GLU A 178 -21.33 -26.74 11.80
C GLU A 178 -21.38 -25.21 11.97
N PHE A 179 -22.49 -24.58 11.57
CA PHE A 179 -22.58 -23.13 11.49
C PHE A 179 -23.07 -22.48 12.79
N GLN A 180 -22.30 -22.66 13.87
CA GLN A 180 -22.47 -21.87 15.09
C GLN A 180 -21.34 -20.85 15.21
N LEU A 181 -21.72 -19.60 15.45
CA LEU A 181 -20.75 -18.54 15.73
C LEU A 181 -19.99 -18.92 17.01
N PRO A 182 -18.65 -19.05 16.97
CA PRO A 182 -17.91 -19.40 18.16
C PRO A 182 -17.97 -18.25 19.15
N GLU A 183 -18.20 -18.52 20.43
CA GLU A 183 -18.24 -17.50 21.48
C GLU A 183 -16.91 -16.75 21.63
N LYS A 184 -15.79 -17.41 21.33
CA LYS A 184 -14.43 -16.87 21.48
C LYS A 184 -13.51 -17.38 20.38
N ILE A 185 -12.57 -16.53 19.97
CA ILE A 185 -11.41 -16.95 19.17
C ILE A 185 -10.16 -17.04 20.03
N ASN A 186 -9.38 -18.09 19.81
CA ASN A 186 -8.15 -18.39 20.54
C ASN A 186 -6.96 -18.38 19.58
N PHE A 187 -5.93 -17.60 19.88
CA PHE A 187 -4.67 -17.56 19.12
C PHE A 187 -3.47 -17.41 20.04
N THR A 188 -2.33 -17.91 19.61
CA THR A 188 -1.09 -17.85 20.37
C THR A 188 -0.27 -16.64 19.95
N VAL A 189 0.11 -15.82 20.91
CA VAL A 189 1.00 -14.67 20.69
C VAL A 189 2.38 -15.00 21.21
N GLU A 190 3.34 -15.04 20.30
CA GLU A 190 4.76 -15.25 20.60
C GLU A 190 5.48 -13.90 20.78
N PRO A 191 6.65 -13.86 21.45
CA PRO A 191 7.48 -12.67 21.51
C PRO A 191 7.90 -12.26 20.09
N THR A 192 7.77 -10.98 19.77
CA THR A 192 8.03 -10.45 18.42
C THR A 192 9.36 -9.71 18.32
N LEU A 193 10.09 -9.59 19.43
CA LEU A 193 11.39 -8.94 19.53
C LEU A 193 12.32 -9.72 20.48
N GLY A 194 13.41 -10.24 19.93
CA GLY A 194 14.49 -10.88 20.68
C GLY A 194 14.03 -12.05 21.57
N ASP A 195 12.98 -12.76 21.16
CA ASP A 195 12.37 -13.92 21.85
C ASP A 195 11.93 -13.67 23.31
N ARG A 196 11.87 -12.40 23.73
CA ARG A 196 11.57 -12.01 25.11
C ARG A 196 10.59 -10.86 25.22
N PHE A 197 10.44 -10.06 24.17
CA PHE A 197 9.64 -8.85 24.20
C PHE A 197 8.60 -8.83 23.08
N LEU A 198 7.50 -8.13 23.34
CA LEU A 198 6.53 -7.73 22.34
C LEU A 198 6.89 -6.32 21.84
N ARG A 199 6.81 -6.10 20.52
CA ARG A 199 6.98 -4.76 19.95
C ARG A 199 5.79 -3.90 20.34
N ILE A 200 6.01 -2.59 20.45
CA ILE A 200 4.96 -1.61 20.80
C ILE A 200 3.77 -1.76 19.85
N GLN A 201 4.02 -1.84 18.54
CA GLN A 201 2.97 -2.02 17.53
C GLN A 201 2.06 -3.24 17.77
N ASP A 202 2.63 -4.35 18.25
CA ASP A 202 1.91 -5.62 18.40
C ASP A 202 1.10 -5.61 19.70
N TYR A 203 1.60 -4.93 20.73
CA TYR A 203 0.86 -4.69 21.96
C TYR A 203 -0.31 -3.72 21.77
N ILE A 204 -0.10 -2.63 21.04
CA ILE A 204 -1.18 -1.70 20.69
C ILE A 204 -2.22 -2.40 19.81
N LEU A 205 -1.79 -3.25 18.87
CA LEU A 205 -2.70 -4.09 18.09
C LEU A 205 -3.57 -4.97 18.99
N LEU A 206 -3.00 -5.69 19.96
CA LEU A 206 -3.76 -6.48 20.93
C LEU A 206 -4.78 -5.64 21.72
N ASN A 207 -4.38 -4.44 22.16
CA ASN A 207 -5.28 -3.53 22.85
C ASN A 207 -6.44 -3.07 21.96
N ILE A 208 -6.16 -2.76 20.68
CA ILE A 208 -7.19 -2.40 19.70
C ILE A 208 -8.18 -3.54 19.52
N LEU A 209 -7.71 -4.78 19.36
CA LEU A 209 -8.59 -5.95 19.22
C LEU A 209 -9.52 -6.10 20.42
N ASN A 210 -8.97 -6.03 21.63
CA ASN A 210 -9.72 -6.17 22.87
C ASN A 210 -10.71 -5.02 23.11
N THR A 211 -10.34 -3.79 22.76
CA THR A 211 -11.18 -2.60 22.97
C THR A 211 -12.26 -2.46 21.91
N ASN A 212 -11.97 -2.86 20.66
CA ASN A 212 -12.90 -2.75 19.54
C ASN A 212 -14.12 -3.67 19.71
N LYS A 213 -13.98 -4.85 20.32
CA LYS A 213 -15.06 -5.83 20.53
C LYS A 213 -15.93 -6.05 19.28
N TRP A 214 -15.28 -6.20 18.13
CA TRP A 214 -15.92 -6.37 16.82
C TRP A 214 -16.85 -5.23 16.34
N LYS A 215 -16.85 -4.06 17.00
CA LYS A 215 -17.67 -2.91 16.61
C LYS A 215 -17.26 -2.33 15.24
N LYS A 216 -15.96 -2.32 14.94
CA LYS A 216 -15.42 -1.96 13.63
C LYS A 216 -14.83 -3.19 12.95
N PRO A 217 -15.10 -3.43 11.65
CA PRO A 217 -14.43 -4.49 10.90
C PRO A 217 -12.92 -4.29 10.90
N ILE A 218 -12.16 -5.38 11.02
CA ILE A 218 -10.69 -5.33 11.08
C ILE A 218 -10.12 -5.98 9.84
N TYR A 219 -9.24 -5.24 9.17
CA TYR A 219 -8.60 -5.63 7.93
C TYR A 219 -7.08 -5.49 8.02
N PHE A 220 -6.35 -6.33 7.30
CA PHE A 220 -4.90 -6.24 7.09
C PHE A 220 -4.61 -6.23 5.60
N SER A 221 -3.80 -5.28 5.12
CA SER A 221 -3.38 -5.27 3.71
C SER A 221 -2.65 -6.57 3.33
N VAL A 222 -2.78 -7.03 2.09
CA VAL A 222 -2.11 -8.25 1.58
C VAL A 222 -0.58 -8.20 1.65
N THR A 223 -0.05 -7.00 1.73
CA THR A 223 1.38 -6.66 1.85
C THR A 223 1.92 -6.76 3.29
N VAL A 224 1.03 -6.87 4.28
CA VAL A 224 1.44 -7.10 5.68
C VAL A 224 2.00 -8.52 5.79
N ARG A 225 3.23 -8.63 6.30
CA ARG A 225 3.90 -9.92 6.48
C ARG A 225 3.28 -10.72 7.62
N GLU A 226 3.31 -12.04 7.49
CA GLU A 226 2.74 -12.98 8.46
C GLU A 226 3.24 -12.79 9.90
N LYS A 227 4.52 -12.46 10.07
CA LYS A 227 5.11 -12.15 11.39
C LYS A 227 4.45 -10.99 12.13
N ASN A 228 3.70 -10.13 11.43
CA ASN A 228 2.99 -8.99 12.00
C ASN A 228 1.50 -9.32 12.27
N PHE A 229 1.05 -10.56 12.07
CA PHE A 229 -0.33 -10.97 12.33
C PHE A 229 -0.57 -11.44 13.76
N ILE A 230 0.46 -11.52 14.60
CA ILE A 230 0.36 -11.90 16.03
C ILE A 230 -0.45 -13.19 16.28
N GLY A 231 -0.39 -14.16 15.36
CA GLY A 231 -1.12 -15.43 15.47
C GLY A 231 -2.55 -15.44 14.88
N LEU A 232 -3.00 -14.33 14.29
CA LEU A 232 -4.36 -14.20 13.73
C LEU A 232 -4.53 -14.82 12.35
N LYS A 233 -3.47 -15.29 11.69
CA LYS A 233 -3.51 -15.79 10.30
C LYS A 233 -4.64 -16.80 10.04
N GLN A 234 -4.89 -17.71 10.97
CA GLN A 234 -5.92 -18.74 10.84
C GLN A 234 -7.36 -18.18 10.77
N TYR A 235 -7.55 -16.94 11.19
CA TYR A 235 -8.82 -16.21 11.23
C TYR A 235 -8.97 -15.19 10.09
N PHE A 236 -8.08 -15.23 9.11
CA PHE A 236 -8.10 -14.30 7.99
C PHE A 236 -8.84 -14.87 6.79
N ARG A 237 -9.69 -14.03 6.22
CA ARG A 237 -10.34 -14.26 4.94
C ARG A 237 -9.87 -13.21 3.93
N LEU A 238 -9.44 -13.67 2.77
CA LEU A 238 -9.00 -12.83 1.66
C LEU A 238 -10.24 -12.29 0.91
N ASP A 239 -10.56 -11.00 1.14
CA ASP A 239 -11.68 -10.33 0.47
C ASP A 239 -11.24 -9.54 -0.78
N GLY A 240 -9.94 -9.52 -1.10
CA GLY A 240 -9.38 -8.70 -2.16
C GLY A 240 -7.94 -8.32 -1.82
N PHE A 241 -7.59 -7.04 -1.87
CA PHE A 241 -6.27 -6.58 -1.42
C PHE A 241 -6.15 -6.39 0.09
N ALA A 242 -7.12 -6.92 0.85
CA ALA A 242 -7.06 -6.97 2.30
C ALA A 242 -7.62 -8.30 2.83
N TYR A 243 -7.02 -8.78 3.90
CA TYR A 243 -7.49 -9.86 4.74
C TYR A 243 -8.46 -9.31 5.79
N LYS A 244 -9.70 -9.79 5.81
CA LYS A 244 -10.69 -9.53 6.87
C LYS A 244 -10.44 -10.50 8.03
N LEU A 245 -10.42 -9.99 9.26
CA LEU A 245 -10.48 -10.82 10.46
C LEU A 245 -11.91 -11.33 10.66
N ILE A 246 -12.09 -12.64 10.71
CA ILE A 246 -13.38 -13.31 10.94
C ILE A 246 -13.23 -14.33 12.09
N PRO A 247 -14.31 -14.66 12.82
CA PRO A 247 -14.22 -15.54 13.98
C PRO A 247 -14.08 -17.03 13.63
N PHE A 248 -13.93 -17.37 12.35
CA PHE A 248 -13.87 -18.74 11.86
C PHE A 248 -12.46 -19.11 11.42
N LYS A 249 -12.06 -20.35 11.72
CA LYS A 249 -10.79 -20.89 11.23
C LYS A 249 -10.95 -21.46 9.82
N ASN A 250 -9.86 -21.43 9.05
CA ASN A 250 -9.74 -22.09 7.75
C ASN A 250 -10.70 -21.61 6.64
N MET A 251 -11.50 -20.57 6.87
CA MET A 251 -12.34 -19.93 5.85
C MET A 251 -11.58 -18.82 5.13
N PHE A 252 -10.54 -19.22 4.39
CA PHE A 252 -9.59 -18.26 3.83
C PHE A 252 -10.15 -17.45 2.64
N ILE A 253 -11.17 -17.93 1.93
CA ILE A 253 -11.73 -17.25 0.74
C ILE A 253 -13.26 -17.26 0.82
N ASN A 254 -13.88 -16.15 0.42
CA ASN A 254 -15.28 -16.12 0.01
C ASN A 254 -15.30 -15.75 -1.50
N PRO A 255 -15.69 -16.66 -2.39
CA PRO A 255 -15.58 -16.47 -3.84
C PRO A 255 -16.47 -15.33 -4.34
N ASP A 256 -17.68 -15.16 -3.82
CA ASP A 256 -18.62 -14.13 -4.27
C ASP A 256 -18.12 -12.71 -3.96
N ILE A 257 -17.62 -12.51 -2.74
CA ILE A 257 -17.04 -11.24 -2.32
C ILE A 257 -15.77 -10.95 -3.13
N LEU A 258 -14.90 -11.95 -3.28
CA LEU A 258 -13.63 -11.80 -3.99
C LEU A 258 -13.85 -11.52 -5.48
N GLU A 259 -14.73 -12.27 -6.15
CA GLU A 259 -15.12 -12.07 -7.55
C GLU A 259 -15.74 -10.69 -7.75
N THR A 260 -16.67 -10.29 -6.87
CA THR A 260 -17.31 -8.98 -6.93
C THR A 260 -16.29 -7.84 -6.81
N ASN A 261 -15.34 -7.96 -5.87
CA ASN A 261 -14.33 -6.93 -5.69
C ASN A 261 -13.38 -6.86 -6.90
N LEU A 262 -12.88 -8.00 -7.38
CA LEU A 262 -11.96 -8.06 -8.52
C LEU A 262 -12.59 -7.60 -9.84
N ILE A 263 -13.83 -8.02 -10.14
CA ILE A 263 -14.45 -7.72 -11.44
C ILE A 263 -15.16 -6.36 -11.42
N LYS A 264 -15.91 -6.03 -10.36
CA LYS A 264 -16.81 -4.87 -10.37
C LYS A 264 -16.23 -3.64 -9.70
N LYS A 265 -15.34 -3.78 -8.71
CA LYS A 265 -14.84 -2.64 -7.92
C LYS A 265 -13.42 -2.21 -8.27
N PHE A 266 -12.55 -3.16 -8.62
CA PHE A 266 -11.13 -2.88 -8.78
C PHE A 266 -10.82 -2.12 -10.07
N ARG A 267 -9.79 -1.28 -9.98
CA ARG A 267 -9.21 -0.52 -11.09
C ARG A 267 -7.89 -1.16 -11.52
N TYR A 268 -7.69 -1.21 -12.84
CA TYR A 268 -6.52 -1.84 -13.49
C TYR A 268 -5.93 -0.91 -14.57
N ARG A 269 -5.96 0.42 -14.36
CA ARG A 269 -5.61 1.40 -15.41
C ARG A 269 -4.16 1.22 -15.82
N HIS A 270 -3.95 1.10 -17.13
CA HIS A 270 -2.64 0.92 -17.77
C HIS A 270 -1.80 -0.26 -17.24
N LEU A 271 -2.38 -1.19 -16.49
CA LEU A 271 -1.64 -2.34 -15.95
C LEU A 271 -1.13 -3.29 -17.05
N LYS A 272 -1.91 -3.41 -18.15
CA LYS A 272 -1.58 -4.21 -19.33
C LYS A 272 -0.59 -3.52 -20.28
N ASP A 273 -0.33 -2.22 -20.09
CA ASP A 273 0.58 -1.48 -20.95
C ASP A 273 2.03 -1.85 -20.61
N GLU A 274 2.62 -2.70 -21.47
CA GLU A 274 4.01 -3.16 -21.32
C GLU A 274 5.03 -2.10 -21.75
N SER A 275 4.61 -1.02 -22.40
CA SER A 275 5.49 0.10 -22.74
C SER A 275 5.83 0.99 -21.54
N LEU A 276 5.07 0.87 -20.45
CA LEU A 276 5.31 1.63 -19.23
C LEU A 276 6.44 1.01 -18.42
N ARG A 277 7.45 1.83 -18.13
CA ARG A 277 8.53 1.49 -17.22
C ARG A 277 8.11 1.81 -15.79
N TYR A 278 8.11 0.81 -14.92
CA TYR A 278 7.73 0.96 -13.53
C TYR A 278 8.96 1.24 -12.68
N CYS A 279 8.81 2.05 -11.64
CA CYS A 279 9.83 2.13 -10.61
C CYS A 279 9.74 0.87 -9.73
N LYS A 280 10.86 0.51 -9.09
CA LYS A 280 10.96 -0.71 -8.25
C LYS A 280 9.86 -0.80 -7.18
N ALA A 281 9.44 0.33 -6.62
CA ALA A 281 8.35 0.37 -5.63
C ALA A 281 7.01 -0.06 -6.26
N THR A 282 6.67 0.49 -7.43
CA THR A 282 5.46 0.11 -8.16
C THR A 282 5.51 -1.33 -8.66
N GLU A 283 6.67 -1.79 -9.13
CA GLU A 283 6.86 -3.19 -9.55
C GLU A 283 6.54 -4.17 -8.41
N SER A 284 6.90 -3.82 -7.17
CA SER A 284 6.62 -4.67 -6.00
C SER A 284 5.12 -4.82 -5.68
N MET A 285 4.26 -3.92 -6.17
CA MET A 285 2.80 -3.98 -5.96
C MET A 285 2.11 -4.91 -6.95
N ILE A 286 2.67 -5.05 -8.15
CA ILE A 286 2.05 -5.75 -9.28
C ILE A 286 1.79 -7.25 -8.97
N PRO A 287 2.70 -8.01 -8.34
CA PRO A 287 2.45 -9.42 -7.99
C PRO A 287 1.21 -9.64 -7.12
N ASN A 288 0.80 -8.65 -6.32
CA ASN A 288 -0.42 -8.76 -5.50
C ASN A 288 -1.67 -8.89 -6.35
N TYR A 289 -1.71 -8.26 -7.54
CA TYR A 289 -2.81 -8.42 -8.49
C TYR A 289 -2.93 -9.88 -8.95
N ARG A 290 -1.80 -10.50 -9.36
CA ARG A 290 -1.77 -11.92 -9.75
C ARG A 290 -2.19 -12.82 -8.60
N PHE A 291 -1.72 -12.54 -7.38
CA PHE A 291 -1.97 -13.35 -6.20
C PHE A 291 -3.46 -13.58 -5.93
N VAL A 292 -4.29 -12.52 -5.87
CA VAL A 292 -5.74 -12.68 -5.59
C VAL A 292 -6.48 -13.40 -6.71
N TRP A 293 -6.14 -13.12 -7.97
CA TRP A 293 -6.72 -13.81 -9.11
C TRP A 293 -6.43 -15.31 -9.08
N ILE A 294 -5.18 -15.70 -8.78
CA ILE A 294 -4.79 -17.11 -8.63
C ILE A 294 -5.56 -17.76 -7.48
N LYS A 295 -5.76 -17.06 -6.36
CA LYS A 295 -6.51 -17.60 -5.23
C LYS A 295 -7.97 -17.88 -5.58
N LEU A 296 -8.61 -17.01 -6.35
CA LEU A 296 -9.97 -17.25 -6.85
C LEU A 296 -10.02 -18.42 -7.84
N LEU A 297 -9.06 -18.51 -8.76
CA LEU A 297 -8.95 -19.64 -9.69
C LEU A 297 -8.73 -20.98 -8.98
N ASP A 298 -7.82 -21.02 -8.01
CA ASP A 298 -7.52 -22.21 -7.20
C ASP A 298 -8.77 -22.70 -6.46
N TYR A 299 -9.59 -21.77 -5.95
CA TYR A 299 -10.87 -22.11 -5.34
C TYR A 299 -11.84 -22.77 -6.33
N TYR A 300 -12.07 -22.16 -7.49
CA TYR A 300 -13.01 -22.71 -8.49
C TYR A 300 -12.51 -24.02 -9.10
N SER A 301 -11.21 -24.15 -9.31
CA SER A 301 -10.59 -25.37 -9.81
C SER A 301 -10.75 -26.53 -8.82
N LYS A 302 -10.53 -26.29 -7.51
CA LYS A 302 -10.70 -27.31 -6.47
C LYS A 302 -12.16 -27.78 -6.30
N ASN A 303 -13.11 -26.92 -6.64
CA ASN A 303 -14.54 -27.21 -6.55
C ASN A 303 -15.14 -27.69 -7.89
N ASN A 304 -14.32 -28.04 -8.88
CA ASN A 304 -14.75 -28.52 -10.20
C ASN A 304 -15.75 -27.58 -10.92
N MET A 305 -15.58 -26.26 -10.74
CA MET A 305 -16.44 -25.24 -11.36
C MET A 305 -15.85 -24.74 -12.69
N ASP A 306 -15.74 -25.61 -13.69
CA ASP A 306 -15.00 -25.33 -14.94
C ASP A 306 -15.50 -24.11 -15.71
N VAL A 307 -16.82 -23.88 -15.74
CA VAL A 307 -17.42 -22.71 -16.38
C VAL A 307 -16.92 -21.41 -15.72
N LYS A 308 -16.85 -21.38 -14.39
CA LYS A 308 -16.33 -20.23 -13.64
C LYS A 308 -14.83 -20.06 -13.86
N VAL A 309 -14.05 -21.15 -13.91
CA VAL A 309 -12.61 -21.10 -14.19
C VAL A 309 -12.34 -20.39 -15.53
N ASN A 310 -13.03 -20.80 -16.60
CA ASN A 310 -12.87 -20.19 -17.93
C ASN A 310 -13.23 -18.70 -17.93
N LEU A 311 -14.34 -18.32 -17.29
CA LEU A 311 -14.75 -16.92 -17.17
C LEU A 311 -13.70 -16.06 -16.44
N ILE A 312 -13.08 -16.60 -15.39
CA ILE A 312 -12.05 -15.89 -14.63
C ILE A 312 -10.74 -15.80 -15.45
N LEU A 313 -10.35 -16.85 -16.17
CA LEU A 313 -9.19 -16.80 -17.07
C LEU A 313 -9.36 -15.73 -18.16
N ASP A 314 -10.55 -15.64 -18.75
CA ASP A 314 -10.88 -14.59 -19.71
C ASP A 314 -10.80 -13.20 -19.08
N ALA A 315 -11.32 -13.01 -17.87
CA ALA A 315 -11.22 -11.75 -17.15
C ALA A 315 -9.76 -11.36 -16.87
N ILE A 316 -8.94 -12.32 -16.43
CA ILE A 316 -7.52 -12.12 -16.16
C ILE A 316 -6.77 -11.66 -17.42
N SER A 317 -7.02 -12.30 -18.57
CA SER A 317 -6.38 -11.95 -19.85
C SER A 317 -6.68 -10.51 -20.32
N LYS A 318 -7.82 -9.95 -19.90
CA LYS A 318 -8.23 -8.58 -20.22
C LYS A 318 -7.50 -7.56 -19.36
N VAL A 319 -7.18 -7.87 -18.10
CA VAL A 319 -6.66 -6.90 -17.13
C VAL A 319 -5.17 -7.03 -16.82
N LEU A 320 -4.60 -8.24 -16.81
CA LEU A 320 -3.20 -8.47 -16.48
C LEU A 320 -2.30 -8.54 -17.73
N PRO A 321 -1.06 -7.99 -17.67
CA PRO A 321 -0.07 -8.16 -18.73
C PRO A 321 0.46 -9.60 -18.79
N GLN A 322 0.90 -10.05 -19.96
CA GLN A 322 1.33 -11.44 -20.18
C GLN A 322 2.54 -11.83 -19.32
N ARG A 323 3.44 -10.88 -19.05
CA ARG A 323 4.61 -11.10 -18.18
C ARG A 323 4.26 -11.55 -16.75
N LEU A 324 3.04 -11.29 -16.28
CA LEU A 324 2.57 -11.76 -14.97
C LEU A 324 1.83 -13.09 -15.04
N LEU A 325 1.49 -13.57 -16.24
CA LEU A 325 0.80 -14.84 -16.44
C LEU A 325 1.79 -15.98 -16.67
N ARG A 326 2.96 -15.66 -17.20
CA ARG A 326 4.15 -16.53 -17.19
C ARG A 326 4.69 -16.64 -15.77
#